data_AF-A0A1G0NM59-F1
#
_entry.id   AF-A0A1G0NM59-F1
#
_cell.length_a   1.000
_cell.length_b   1.000
_cell.length_c   1.000
_cell.angle_alpha   90.00
_cell.angle_beta   90.00
_cell.angle_gamma   90.00
#
_symmetry.space_group_name_H-M   'P 1'
#
loop_
_entity.id
_entity.type
_entity.pdbx_description
1 polymer ?
#
loop_
_entity_poly.entity_id
_entity_poly.type
_entity_poly.pdbx_seq_one_letter_code
_entity_poly.pdbx_strand_id
1 'polypeptide(L)'
;MSQGGGGIDVLNLSFGPAEGGFDPDDPMQIATRSVYERGIPVVVAAGNSGPKEGTMQPLALAPWTISVGATDFFGEKLLDSSSRGIPDQVSPTVVSDGYSHLVIVGGPDFGPGTSFACGKVSQLAHWVIKCLELIAGNVSDLRQGAWSAQSRPIRLPVWGLADTGFDLRATDPWPTEVQSILDRGGDTVQLERGQSELDWYECVLSELDHYGLKVKPVADPDMVKHALQMMAKPMPQYKPHEVGAGFLLDIEVFKMFSSLTPSKFAVLFCGGISYAAFLTISEKLDSELGPLWDQQMVETTRTYFYYGYRVRVAKVI
;
A
#
# COMPACT_ATOMS: atom_id res chain seq x y z
N MET A 1 -8.37 22.70 -15.43
CA MET A 1 -8.49 22.02 -16.74
C MET A 1 -8.37 20.52 -16.50
N SER A 2 -9.48 19.80 -16.53
CA SER A 2 -9.51 18.33 -16.44
C SER A 2 -9.20 17.74 -17.81
N GLN A 3 -7.95 17.31 -18.01
CA GLN A 3 -7.59 16.46 -19.13
C GLN A 3 -8.04 15.03 -18.77
N GLY A 4 -9.06 14.53 -19.48
CA GLY A 4 -9.48 13.13 -19.41
C GLY A 4 -8.36 12.21 -19.91
N GLY A 5 -7.71 11.54 -18.97
CA GLY A 5 -6.60 10.63 -19.23
C GLY A 5 -5.92 10.20 -17.93
N GLY A 6 -6.71 9.71 -16.96
CA GLY A 6 -6.25 9.55 -15.57
C GLY A 6 -4.94 8.78 -15.44
N GLY A 7 -3.98 9.34 -14.68
CA GLY A 7 -2.67 8.75 -14.42
C GLY A 7 -2.72 7.41 -13.67
N ILE A 8 -1.56 6.87 -13.32
CA ILE A 8 -1.43 5.69 -12.45
C ILE A 8 -1.43 6.13 -10.98
N ASP A 9 -1.93 5.28 -10.08
CA ASP A 9 -1.88 5.51 -8.63
C ASP A 9 -0.65 4.87 -7.98
N VAL A 10 -0.13 3.79 -8.57
CA VAL A 10 1.09 3.09 -8.12
C VAL A 10 1.88 2.61 -9.33
N LEU A 11 3.21 2.68 -9.25
CA LEU A 11 4.12 2.11 -10.24
C LEU A 11 4.73 0.81 -9.71
N ASN A 12 4.59 -0.28 -10.45
CA ASN A 12 5.28 -1.53 -10.17
C ASN A 12 6.45 -1.75 -11.13
N LEU A 13 7.59 -2.11 -10.54
CA LEU A 13 8.80 -2.55 -11.21
C LEU A 13 9.19 -3.93 -10.69
N SER A 14 8.61 -4.96 -11.31
CA SER A 14 8.96 -6.37 -11.07
C SER A 14 10.22 -6.82 -11.85
N PHE A 15 11.07 -5.86 -12.22
CA PHE A 15 12.34 -6.02 -12.92
C PHE A 15 13.35 -4.99 -12.43
N GLY A 16 14.61 -5.18 -12.80
CA GLY A 16 15.69 -4.24 -12.56
C GLY A 16 17.02 -4.80 -13.04
N PRO A 17 18.09 -4.00 -13.02
CA PRO A 17 19.44 -4.48 -13.30
C PRO A 17 19.84 -5.59 -12.31
N ALA A 18 20.47 -6.66 -12.80
CA ALA A 18 20.82 -7.81 -11.97
C ALA A 18 21.95 -7.54 -10.96
N GLU A 19 22.81 -6.57 -11.27
CA GLU A 19 23.98 -6.18 -10.48
C GLU A 19 24.16 -4.66 -10.50
N GLY A 20 24.93 -4.14 -9.55
CA GLY A 20 25.28 -2.73 -9.45
C GLY A 20 25.03 -2.17 -8.04
N GLY A 21 25.50 -0.95 -7.82
CA GLY A 21 25.18 -0.17 -6.63
C GLY A 21 24.05 0.81 -6.87
N PHE A 22 23.62 1.50 -5.81
CA PHE A 22 22.77 2.67 -5.95
C PHE A 22 23.55 3.81 -6.63
N ASP A 23 23.04 4.30 -7.75
CA ASP A 23 23.54 5.49 -8.45
C ASP A 23 22.38 6.48 -8.63
N PRO A 24 22.35 7.62 -7.93
CA PRO A 24 21.26 8.58 -8.04
C PRO A 24 21.16 9.24 -9.42
N ASP A 25 22.23 9.18 -10.23
CA ASP A 25 22.28 9.75 -11.58
C ASP A 25 21.91 8.73 -12.66
N ASP A 26 21.65 7.46 -12.29
CA ASP A 26 21.13 6.46 -13.21
C ASP A 26 19.76 6.89 -13.77
N PRO A 27 19.53 6.81 -15.10
CA PRO A 27 18.27 7.26 -15.70
C PRO A 27 17.02 6.60 -15.14
N MET A 28 17.08 5.33 -14.73
CA MET A 28 15.96 4.63 -14.09
C MET A 28 15.72 5.15 -12.67
N GLN A 29 16.77 5.53 -11.94
CA GLN A 29 16.63 6.16 -10.62
C GLN A 29 16.01 7.56 -10.72
N ILE A 30 16.45 8.36 -11.69
CA ILE A 30 15.84 9.67 -11.98
C ILE A 30 14.37 9.51 -12.35
N ALA A 31 14.03 8.51 -13.19
CA ALA A 31 12.65 8.22 -13.58
C ALA A 31 11.77 7.84 -12.38
N THR A 32 12.22 6.90 -11.55
CA THR A 32 11.44 6.47 -10.37
C THR A 32 11.31 7.58 -9.33
N ARG A 33 12.36 8.39 -9.14
CA ARG A 33 12.31 9.57 -8.28
C ARG A 33 11.29 10.59 -8.78
N SER A 34 11.24 10.87 -10.09
CA SER A 34 10.27 11.78 -10.69
C SER A 34 8.82 11.30 -10.49
N VAL A 35 8.58 9.98 -10.53
CA VAL A 35 7.28 9.38 -10.22
C VAL A 35 6.92 9.57 -8.75
N TYR A 36 7.86 9.29 -7.84
CA TYR A 36 7.70 9.52 -6.40
C TYR A 36 7.41 10.99 -6.06
N GLU A 37 8.16 11.92 -6.66
CA GLU A 37 7.99 13.38 -6.45
C GLU A 37 6.63 13.90 -6.96
N ARG A 38 5.94 13.14 -7.83
CA ARG A 38 4.55 13.40 -8.26
C ARG A 38 3.50 12.79 -7.30
N GLY A 39 3.92 12.23 -6.17
CA GLY A 39 3.05 11.62 -5.17
C GLY A 39 2.61 10.19 -5.51
N ILE A 40 3.30 9.50 -6.42
CA ILE A 40 2.97 8.14 -6.84
C ILE A 40 3.97 7.16 -6.21
N PRO A 41 3.53 6.21 -5.35
CA PRO A 41 4.42 5.21 -4.79
C PRO A 41 5.03 4.30 -5.88
N VAL A 42 6.30 3.95 -5.69
CA VAL A 42 7.05 3.07 -6.59
C VAL A 42 7.40 1.78 -5.84
N VAL A 43 6.83 0.66 -6.27
CA VAL A 43 7.03 -0.67 -5.69
C VAL A 43 7.99 -1.46 -6.56
N VAL A 44 9.07 -1.97 -5.95
CA VAL A 44 10.20 -2.55 -6.68
C VAL A 44 10.57 -3.91 -6.11
N ALA A 45 10.75 -4.90 -6.99
CA ALA A 45 11.25 -6.21 -6.58
C ALA A 45 12.70 -6.11 -6.08
N ALA A 46 13.01 -6.70 -4.92
CA ALA A 46 14.34 -6.63 -4.31
C ALA A 46 15.43 -7.33 -5.14
N GLY A 47 15.06 -8.31 -5.98
CA GLY A 47 15.97 -9.11 -6.79
C GLY A 47 16.02 -10.57 -6.33
N ASN A 48 16.55 -11.43 -7.21
CA ASN A 48 16.61 -12.88 -7.00
C ASN A 48 18.06 -13.39 -6.85
N SER A 49 18.93 -12.57 -6.25
CA SER A 49 20.38 -12.83 -6.14
C SER A 49 20.82 -13.25 -4.72
N GLY A 50 19.88 -13.64 -3.85
CA GLY A 50 20.15 -14.16 -2.52
C GLY A 50 20.92 -15.50 -2.51
N PRO A 51 21.25 -16.06 -1.33
CA PRO A 51 20.87 -15.63 0.02
C PRO A 51 21.90 -14.71 0.70
N LYS A 52 22.95 -14.28 -0.01
CA LYS A 52 24.00 -13.43 0.57
C LYS A 52 23.46 -12.04 0.90
N GLU A 53 24.02 -11.42 1.94
CA GLU A 53 23.82 -9.99 2.25
C GLU A 53 24.34 -9.11 1.09
N GLY A 54 23.74 -7.94 0.90
CA GLY A 54 24.15 -6.98 -0.13
C GLY A 54 23.85 -7.40 -1.57
N THR A 55 22.77 -8.14 -1.77
CA THR A 55 22.37 -8.69 -3.08
C THR A 55 21.14 -8.00 -3.67
N MET A 56 20.61 -6.97 -2.99
CA MET A 56 19.50 -6.16 -3.52
C MET A 56 19.91 -5.43 -4.79
N GLN A 57 19.01 -5.44 -5.78
CA GLN A 57 19.21 -4.77 -7.05
C GLN A 57 19.15 -3.23 -6.92
N PRO A 58 19.88 -2.47 -7.76
CA PRO A 58 19.99 -1.01 -7.68
C PRO A 58 18.70 -0.22 -7.43
N LEU A 59 17.62 -0.49 -8.15
CA LEU A 59 16.36 0.26 -7.99
C LEU A 59 15.73 0.03 -6.62
N ALA A 60 15.89 -1.17 -6.06
CA ALA A 60 15.37 -1.52 -4.74
C ALA A 60 16.17 -0.88 -3.58
N LEU A 61 17.37 -0.35 -3.85
CA LEU A 61 18.18 0.37 -2.86
C LEU A 61 17.72 1.82 -2.67
N ALA A 62 16.90 2.36 -3.57
CA ALA A 62 16.51 3.76 -3.55
C ALA A 62 15.54 4.07 -2.40
N PRO A 63 15.77 5.14 -1.62
CA PRO A 63 15.02 5.41 -0.39
C PRO A 63 13.53 5.71 -0.63
N TRP A 64 13.19 6.26 -1.80
CA TRP A 64 11.82 6.56 -2.23
C TRP A 64 11.02 5.35 -2.70
N THR A 65 11.63 4.17 -2.79
CA THR A 65 10.94 2.95 -3.25
C THR A 65 10.42 2.12 -2.10
N ILE A 66 9.35 1.37 -2.38
CA ILE A 66 8.86 0.26 -1.56
C ILE A 66 9.52 -1.00 -2.12
N SER A 67 10.64 -1.41 -1.50
CA SER A 67 11.38 -2.61 -1.91
C SER A 67 10.75 -3.87 -1.34
N VAL A 68 10.57 -4.90 -2.17
CA VAL A 68 9.83 -6.12 -1.81
C VAL A 68 10.68 -7.37 -2.01
N GLY A 69 11.01 -8.04 -0.91
CA GLY A 69 11.60 -9.39 -0.94
C GLY A 69 10.53 -10.49 -1.00
N ALA A 70 10.96 -11.75 -1.10
CA ALA A 70 10.07 -12.89 -1.32
C ALA A 70 10.21 -13.98 -0.26
N THR A 71 9.07 -14.46 0.23
CA THR A 71 8.93 -15.62 1.11
C THR A 71 8.24 -16.77 0.40
N ASP A 72 8.13 -17.89 1.10
CA ASP A 72 7.10 -18.88 0.81
C ASP A 72 5.67 -18.32 1.01
N PHE A 73 4.68 -19.14 0.64
CA PHE A 73 3.27 -18.79 0.66
C PHE A 73 2.77 -18.31 2.03
N PHE A 74 3.30 -18.86 3.12
CA PHE A 74 2.83 -18.58 4.48
C PHE A 74 3.72 -17.57 5.22
N GLY A 75 4.79 -17.09 4.60
CA GLY A 75 5.77 -16.23 5.26
C GLY A 75 6.56 -16.94 6.34
N GLU A 76 6.68 -18.27 6.29
CA GLU A 76 7.45 -19.05 7.26
C GLU A 76 8.96 -18.94 6.98
N LYS A 77 9.31 -18.99 5.69
CA LYS A 77 10.68 -18.88 5.21
C LYS A 77 10.84 -17.82 4.14
N LEU A 78 11.89 -17.02 4.29
CA LEU A 78 12.44 -16.23 3.19
C LEU A 78 12.96 -17.18 2.10
N LEU A 79 12.66 -16.90 0.83
CA LEU A 79 13.24 -17.67 -0.27
C LEU A 79 14.76 -17.48 -0.30
N ASP A 80 15.51 -18.55 -0.54
CA ASP A 80 16.97 -18.46 -0.68
C ASP A 80 17.37 -17.50 -1.81
N SER A 81 16.58 -17.45 -2.88
CA SER A 81 16.79 -16.52 -3.98
C SER A 81 16.49 -15.06 -3.62
N SER A 82 15.67 -14.78 -2.59
CA SER A 82 15.32 -13.40 -2.26
C SER A 82 16.56 -12.61 -1.88
N SER A 83 16.84 -11.55 -2.64
CA SER A 83 17.92 -10.63 -2.35
C SER A 83 17.76 -9.98 -0.98
N ARG A 84 18.88 -9.75 -0.31
CA ARG A 84 18.95 -9.25 1.07
C ARG A 84 19.76 -7.97 1.12
N GLY A 85 19.40 -7.11 2.07
CA GLY A 85 20.10 -5.87 2.33
C GLY A 85 21.44 -6.06 3.01
N ILE A 86 22.01 -4.96 3.48
CA ILE A 86 23.28 -4.91 4.18
C ILE A 86 22.98 -4.47 5.62
N PRO A 87 23.53 -5.17 6.64
CA PRO A 87 23.36 -4.78 8.04
C PRO A 87 23.57 -3.27 8.26
N ASP A 88 22.62 -2.65 8.95
CA ASP A 88 22.63 -1.23 9.35
C ASP A 88 22.74 -0.21 8.19
N GLN A 89 22.52 -0.63 6.94
CA GLN A 89 22.59 0.25 5.77
C GLN A 89 21.30 0.24 4.96
N VAL A 90 20.86 -0.93 4.52
CA VAL A 90 19.68 -1.06 3.65
C VAL A 90 18.96 -2.37 3.93
N SER A 91 17.66 -2.36 3.76
CA SER A 91 16.79 -3.54 3.86
C SER A 91 15.73 -3.47 2.76
N PRO A 92 15.10 -4.59 2.38
CA PRO A 92 13.79 -4.49 1.77
C PRO A 92 12.85 -3.72 2.72
N THR A 93 11.79 -3.14 2.17
CA THR A 93 10.75 -2.47 2.98
C THR A 93 9.91 -3.51 3.70
N VAL A 94 9.48 -4.53 2.96
CA VAL A 94 8.72 -5.70 3.43
C VAL A 94 9.12 -6.92 2.60
N VAL A 95 8.69 -8.11 3.03
CA VAL A 95 8.69 -9.32 2.20
C VAL A 95 7.27 -9.84 2.03
N SER A 96 6.98 -10.50 0.92
CA SER A 96 5.65 -11.09 0.66
C SER A 96 5.78 -12.39 -0.10
N ASP A 97 4.67 -13.09 -0.33
CA ASP A 97 4.65 -14.39 -0.98
C ASP A 97 5.19 -14.30 -2.42
N GLY A 98 6.27 -15.02 -2.69
CA GLY A 98 6.94 -15.06 -3.99
C GLY A 98 6.35 -16.04 -5.01
N TYR A 99 5.28 -16.76 -4.70
CA TYR A 99 4.71 -17.77 -5.61
C TYR A 99 3.69 -17.16 -6.57
N SER A 100 3.66 -17.65 -7.82
CA SER A 100 2.55 -17.38 -8.74
C SER A 100 1.28 -18.07 -8.24
N HIS A 101 0.17 -17.34 -8.15
CA HIS A 101 -1.17 -17.93 -7.95
C HIS A 101 -1.85 -18.27 -9.29
N LEU A 102 -1.22 -17.96 -10.42
CA LEU A 102 -1.70 -18.28 -11.75
C LEU A 102 -1.07 -19.60 -12.22
N VAL A 103 -1.93 -20.56 -12.58
CA VAL A 103 -1.53 -21.76 -13.31
C VAL A 103 -1.61 -21.45 -14.81
N ILE A 104 -0.48 -21.14 -15.44
CA ILE A 104 -0.43 -20.95 -16.89
C ILE A 104 -0.23 -22.31 -17.55
N VAL A 105 -1.34 -22.94 -17.97
CA VAL A 105 -1.30 -24.23 -18.67
C VAL A 105 -0.53 -24.08 -19.99
N GLY A 106 0.61 -24.78 -20.10
CA GLY A 106 1.48 -24.71 -21.29
C GLY A 106 2.38 -23.46 -21.37
N GLY A 107 2.38 -22.62 -20.33
CA GLY A 107 3.30 -21.48 -20.21
C GLY A 107 4.65 -21.87 -19.59
N PRO A 108 5.65 -20.96 -19.66
CA PRO A 108 6.90 -21.12 -18.93
C PRO A 108 6.65 -21.19 -17.42
N ASP A 109 7.32 -22.12 -16.74
CA ASP A 109 7.40 -22.15 -15.28
C ASP A 109 8.48 -21.17 -14.82
N PHE A 110 8.06 -20.04 -14.28
CA PHE A 110 8.96 -18.98 -13.81
C PHE A 110 9.54 -19.24 -12.42
N GLY A 111 9.07 -20.28 -11.70
CA GLY A 111 9.42 -20.50 -10.30
C GLY A 111 8.98 -19.35 -9.37
N PRO A 112 9.20 -19.46 -8.05
CA PRO A 112 8.90 -18.37 -7.12
C PRO A 112 9.99 -17.29 -7.14
N GLY A 113 9.63 -16.03 -6.88
CA GLY A 113 10.59 -14.92 -6.86
C GLY A 113 10.00 -13.57 -6.45
N THR A 114 10.89 -12.59 -6.29
CA THR A 114 10.55 -11.22 -5.84
C THR A 114 9.62 -10.47 -6.78
N SER A 115 9.55 -10.84 -8.07
CA SER A 115 8.60 -10.28 -9.03
C SER A 115 7.13 -10.55 -8.64
N PHE A 116 6.80 -11.76 -8.17
CA PHE A 116 5.43 -12.09 -7.74
C PHE A 116 5.07 -11.40 -6.43
N ALA A 117 6.00 -11.37 -5.48
CA ALA A 117 5.82 -10.63 -4.23
C ALA A 117 5.61 -9.12 -4.49
N CYS A 118 6.40 -8.53 -5.39
CA CYS A 118 6.29 -7.13 -5.80
C CYS A 118 4.91 -6.82 -6.40
N GLY A 119 4.38 -7.71 -7.25
CA GLY A 119 3.03 -7.60 -7.79
C GLY A 119 1.96 -7.53 -6.69
N LYS A 120 1.99 -8.46 -5.75
CA LYS A 120 1.04 -8.52 -4.62
C LYS A 120 1.12 -7.28 -3.73
N VAL A 121 2.33 -6.83 -3.38
CA VAL A 121 2.50 -5.61 -2.58
C VAL A 121 2.02 -4.37 -3.34
N SER A 122 2.13 -4.34 -4.67
CA SER A 122 1.56 -3.24 -5.48
C SER A 122 0.03 -3.22 -5.42
N GLN A 123 -0.59 -4.41 -5.41
CA GLN A 123 -2.03 -4.57 -5.19
C GLN A 123 -2.45 -4.29 -3.73
N LEU A 124 -1.55 -4.35 -2.77
CA LEU A 124 -1.85 -3.85 -1.42
C LEU A 124 -1.70 -2.33 -1.35
N ALA A 125 -0.67 -1.79 -2.02
CA ALA A 125 -0.38 -0.36 -2.03
C ALA A 125 -1.52 0.47 -2.61
N HIS A 126 -2.07 0.14 -3.78
CA HIS A 126 -3.19 0.90 -4.36
C HIS A 126 -4.47 0.84 -3.49
N TRP A 127 -4.76 -0.28 -2.82
CA TRP A 127 -5.88 -0.38 -1.89
C TRP A 127 -5.66 0.54 -0.68
N VAL A 128 -4.47 0.47 -0.07
CA VAL A 128 -4.07 1.37 1.04
C VAL A 128 -4.18 2.83 0.62
N ILE A 129 -3.69 3.22 -0.57
CA ILE A 129 -3.82 4.60 -1.10
C ILE A 129 -5.29 5.04 -1.07
N LYS A 130 -6.22 4.23 -1.58
CA LYS A 130 -7.64 4.61 -1.65
C LYS A 130 -8.32 4.66 -0.29
N CYS A 131 -7.94 3.79 0.65
CA CYS A 131 -8.38 3.89 2.04
C CYS A 131 -7.85 5.17 2.71
N LEU A 132 -6.59 5.54 2.48
CA LEU A 132 -6.01 6.79 3.01
C LEU A 132 -6.66 8.03 2.38
N GLU A 133 -6.93 8.02 1.07
CA GLU A 133 -7.68 9.08 0.37
C GLU A 133 -9.09 9.25 0.93
N LEU A 134 -9.79 8.15 1.21
CA LEU A 134 -11.12 8.16 1.83
C LEU A 134 -11.09 8.80 3.21
N ILE A 135 -10.17 8.35 4.08
CA ILE A 135 -10.02 8.89 5.44
C ILE A 135 -9.65 10.39 5.37
N ALA A 136 -8.70 10.76 4.51
CA ALA A 136 -8.29 12.16 4.34
C ALA A 136 -9.45 13.03 3.84
N GLY A 137 -10.25 12.53 2.90
CA GLY A 137 -11.46 13.18 2.41
C GLY A 137 -12.49 13.38 3.51
N ASN A 138 -12.74 12.36 4.32
CA ASN A 138 -13.69 12.40 5.43
C ASN A 138 -13.28 13.40 6.51
N VAL A 139 -12.00 13.39 6.92
CA VAL A 139 -11.46 14.38 7.87
C VAL A 139 -11.54 15.81 7.31
N SER A 140 -11.29 15.99 6.01
CA SER A 140 -11.37 17.28 5.33
C SER A 140 -12.80 17.81 5.28
N ASP A 141 -13.78 16.95 4.93
CA ASP A 141 -15.19 17.29 4.91
C ASP A 141 -15.69 17.70 6.30
N LEU A 142 -15.34 16.94 7.33
CA LEU A 142 -15.71 17.25 8.71
C LEU A 142 -15.18 18.62 9.14
N ARG A 143 -13.87 18.87 8.95
CA ARG A 143 -13.23 20.15 9.30
C ARG A 143 -13.81 21.35 8.55
N GLN A 144 -14.38 21.14 7.37
CA GLN A 144 -14.99 22.18 6.54
C GLN A 144 -16.49 22.33 6.76
N GLY A 145 -17.12 21.52 7.63
CA GLY A 145 -18.57 21.47 7.79
C GLY A 145 -19.30 20.99 6.53
N ALA A 146 -18.62 20.21 5.69
CA ALA A 146 -19.11 19.70 4.40
C ALA A 146 -19.43 18.20 4.44
N TRP A 147 -19.56 17.61 5.64
CA TRP A 147 -19.94 16.20 5.78
C TRP A 147 -21.31 15.92 5.15
N SER A 148 -21.43 14.78 4.49
CA SER A 148 -22.65 14.31 3.85
C SER A 148 -22.75 12.79 3.92
N ALA A 149 -23.92 12.24 3.58
CA ALA A 149 -24.15 10.79 3.57
C ALA A 149 -23.27 10.00 2.60
N GLN A 150 -22.55 10.67 1.68
CA GLN A 150 -21.66 10.02 0.72
C GLN A 150 -20.27 10.65 0.78
N SER A 151 -19.22 9.84 0.68
CA SER A 151 -17.85 10.32 0.55
C SER A 151 -17.69 11.22 -0.67
N ARG A 152 -16.58 11.96 -0.72
CA ARG A 152 -16.11 12.52 -2.00
C ARG A 152 -15.94 11.39 -3.02
N PRO A 153 -16.11 11.66 -4.33
CA PRO A 153 -15.81 10.68 -5.36
C PRO A 153 -14.34 10.25 -5.27
N ILE A 154 -14.12 8.94 -5.14
CA ILE A 154 -12.80 8.31 -5.13
C ILE A 154 -12.62 7.59 -6.45
N ARG A 155 -11.53 7.89 -7.15
CA ARG A 155 -11.22 7.23 -8.41
C ARG A 155 -10.90 5.77 -8.16
N LEU A 156 -11.46 4.89 -9.00
CA LEU A 156 -11.07 3.49 -9.06
C LEU A 156 -9.56 3.37 -9.34
N PRO A 157 -8.85 2.50 -8.61
CA PRO A 157 -7.41 2.40 -8.72
C PRO A 157 -6.90 2.07 -10.13
N VAL A 158 -5.73 2.59 -10.46
CA VAL A 158 -5.01 2.33 -11.70
C VAL A 158 -3.58 1.92 -11.38
N TRP A 159 -3.27 0.66 -11.64
CA TRP A 159 -1.95 0.08 -11.47
C TRP A 159 -1.10 0.29 -12.73
N GLY A 160 0.03 0.99 -12.59
CA GLY A 160 1.03 1.14 -13.63
C GLY A 160 2.03 -0.02 -13.64
N LEU A 161 2.10 -0.74 -14.76
CA LEU A 161 3.15 -1.72 -15.05
C LEU A 161 4.12 -1.12 -16.07
N ALA A 162 5.41 -1.08 -15.74
CA ALA A 162 6.44 -0.75 -16.75
C ALA A 162 6.87 -1.99 -17.56
N ASP A 163 6.43 -3.19 -17.17
CA ASP A 163 6.70 -4.43 -17.89
C ASP A 163 5.74 -4.61 -19.09
N THR A 164 6.31 -4.81 -20.27
CA THR A 164 5.56 -5.03 -21.53
C THR A 164 5.11 -6.47 -21.75
N GLY A 165 5.54 -7.41 -20.91
CA GLY A 165 5.19 -8.84 -21.02
C GLY A 165 3.82 -9.21 -20.45
N PHE A 166 3.14 -8.30 -19.77
CA PHE A 166 1.83 -8.54 -19.17
C PHE A 166 0.70 -8.40 -20.21
N ASP A 167 -0.10 -9.44 -20.39
CA ASP A 167 -1.33 -9.34 -21.18
C ASP A 167 -2.39 -8.57 -20.38
N LEU A 168 -2.68 -7.34 -20.79
CA LEU A 168 -3.72 -6.50 -20.17
C LEU A 168 -5.12 -7.13 -20.20
N ARG A 169 -5.33 -8.19 -20.99
CA ARG A 169 -6.58 -8.95 -21.04
C ARG A 169 -6.63 -10.10 -20.04
N ALA A 170 -5.51 -10.42 -19.39
CA ALA A 170 -5.37 -11.51 -18.43
C ALA A 170 -5.54 -11.03 -16.97
N THR A 171 -6.45 -10.08 -16.74
CA THR A 171 -6.88 -9.70 -15.39
C THR A 171 -8.15 -10.45 -15.01
N ASP A 172 -8.32 -10.74 -13.73
CA ASP A 172 -9.59 -11.26 -13.23
C ASP A 172 -10.76 -10.34 -13.62
N PRO A 173 -11.96 -10.89 -13.85
CA PRO A 173 -13.13 -10.07 -14.09
C PRO A 173 -13.40 -9.16 -12.90
N TRP A 174 -13.79 -7.92 -13.17
CA TRP A 174 -14.19 -6.99 -12.12
C TRP A 174 -15.45 -7.48 -11.39
N PRO A 175 -15.60 -7.15 -10.10
CA PRO A 175 -16.90 -7.27 -9.42
C PRO A 175 -18.00 -6.57 -10.21
N THR A 176 -19.22 -7.11 -10.17
CA THR A 176 -20.38 -6.61 -10.93
C THR A 176 -20.62 -5.11 -10.72
N GLU A 177 -20.44 -4.63 -9.49
CA GLU A 177 -20.58 -3.24 -9.09
C GLU A 177 -19.57 -2.34 -9.80
N VAL A 178 -18.32 -2.78 -9.86
CA VAL A 178 -17.23 -2.07 -10.54
C VAL A 178 -17.46 -2.10 -12.05
N GLN A 179 -17.82 -3.26 -12.61
CA GLN A 179 -18.15 -3.40 -14.03
C GLN A 179 -19.27 -2.42 -14.44
N SER A 180 -20.32 -2.28 -13.63
CA SER A 180 -21.42 -1.34 -13.90
C SER A 180 -20.98 0.13 -13.92
N ILE A 181 -20.02 0.52 -13.07
CA ILE A 181 -19.44 1.88 -13.10
C ILE A 181 -18.70 2.10 -14.43
N LEU A 182 -17.86 1.14 -14.81
CA LEU A 182 -17.02 1.21 -16.01
C LEU A 182 -17.85 1.16 -17.30
N ASP A 183 -18.90 0.34 -17.37
CA ASP A 183 -19.81 0.23 -18.52
C ASP A 183 -20.55 1.55 -18.82
N ARG A 184 -20.79 2.36 -17.78
CA ARG A 184 -21.37 3.70 -17.91
C ARG A 184 -20.33 4.79 -18.23
N GLY A 185 -19.08 4.41 -18.45
CA GLY A 185 -17.96 5.33 -18.69
C GLY A 185 -17.48 6.07 -17.44
N GLY A 186 -17.92 5.66 -16.25
CA GLY A 186 -17.47 6.21 -14.98
C GLY A 186 -16.14 5.60 -14.54
N ASP A 187 -15.44 6.29 -13.65
CA ASP A 187 -14.22 5.76 -13.02
C ASP A 187 -14.03 6.16 -11.57
N THR A 188 -15.11 6.60 -10.92
CA THR A 188 -15.15 6.98 -9.51
C THR A 188 -16.29 6.28 -8.79
N VAL A 189 -16.11 6.04 -7.50
CA VAL A 189 -17.13 5.55 -6.57
C VAL A 189 -17.27 6.52 -5.40
N GLN A 190 -18.48 6.64 -4.84
CA GLN A 190 -18.72 7.29 -3.55
C GLN A 190 -19.21 6.23 -2.58
N LEU A 191 -18.62 6.19 -1.38
CA LEU A 191 -19.02 5.25 -0.34
C LEU A 191 -19.99 5.93 0.63
N GLU A 192 -20.96 5.16 1.13
CA GLU A 192 -21.90 5.66 2.13
C GLU A 192 -21.19 5.91 3.46
N ARG A 193 -21.58 6.99 4.14
CA ARG A 193 -21.05 7.39 5.45
C ARG A 193 -22.19 7.48 6.45
N GLY A 194 -22.05 6.78 7.57
CA GLY A 194 -23.06 6.73 8.62
C GLY A 194 -22.89 7.81 9.69
N GLN A 195 -23.91 7.99 10.53
CA GLN A 195 -23.83 8.86 11.71
C GLN A 195 -22.77 8.37 12.71
N SER A 196 -22.62 7.05 12.88
CA SER A 196 -21.59 6.47 13.76
C SER A 196 -20.17 6.81 13.31
N GLU A 197 -19.91 6.88 12.00
CA GLU A 197 -18.61 7.26 11.46
C GLU A 197 -18.33 8.75 11.72
N LEU A 198 -19.35 9.61 11.58
CA LEU A 198 -19.26 11.03 11.91
C LEU A 198 -18.94 11.22 13.40
N ASP A 199 -19.71 10.60 14.29
CA ASP A 199 -19.52 10.67 15.75
C ASP A 199 -18.11 10.19 16.15
N TRP A 200 -17.63 9.13 15.48
CA TRP A 200 -16.27 8.60 15.68
C TRP A 200 -15.22 9.66 15.33
N TYR A 201 -15.29 10.26 14.14
CA TYR A 201 -14.31 11.29 13.74
C TYR A 201 -14.37 12.53 14.63
N GLU A 202 -15.57 13.01 14.98
CA GLU A 202 -15.72 14.17 15.87
C GLU A 202 -15.05 13.93 17.23
N CYS A 203 -15.31 12.77 17.83
CA CYS A 203 -14.72 12.41 19.13
C CYS A 203 -13.20 12.27 19.04
N VAL A 204 -12.70 11.48 18.08
CA VAL A 204 -11.26 11.22 17.93
C VAL A 204 -10.49 12.48 17.60
N LEU A 205 -10.95 13.29 16.64
CA LEU A 205 -10.23 14.52 16.27
C LEU A 205 -10.23 15.54 17.42
N SER A 206 -11.34 15.69 18.14
CA SER A 206 -11.45 16.58 19.30
C SER A 206 -10.47 16.19 20.41
N GLU A 207 -10.41 14.90 20.76
CA GLU A 207 -9.50 14.42 21.80
C GLU A 207 -8.04 14.50 21.38
N LEU A 208 -7.71 14.19 20.11
CA LEU A 208 -6.35 14.36 19.61
C LEU A 208 -5.91 15.83 19.64
N ASP A 209 -6.79 16.76 19.25
CA ASP A 209 -6.53 18.19 19.34
C ASP A 209 -6.36 18.64 20.81
N HIS A 210 -7.11 18.07 21.77
CA HIS A 210 -6.94 18.33 23.21
C HIS A 210 -5.54 17.97 23.71
N TYR A 211 -4.95 16.88 23.22
CA TYR A 211 -3.56 16.49 23.52
C TYR A 211 -2.51 17.19 22.64
N GLY A 212 -2.92 18.13 21.77
CA GLY A 212 -2.02 18.84 20.86
C GLY A 212 -1.48 17.98 19.71
N LEU A 213 -2.10 16.82 19.45
CA LEU A 213 -1.70 15.88 18.39
C LEU A 213 -2.37 16.28 17.07
N LYS A 214 -1.60 16.94 16.20
CA LYS A 214 -2.10 17.38 14.88
C LYS A 214 -2.26 16.21 13.92
N VAL A 215 -3.50 15.89 13.59
CA VAL A 215 -3.88 14.87 12.60
C VAL A 215 -3.66 15.38 11.17
N LYS A 216 -2.79 14.69 10.42
CA LYS A 216 -2.46 14.97 9.01
C LYS A 216 -2.71 13.73 8.13
N PRO A 217 -3.97 13.47 7.76
CA PRO A 217 -4.28 12.35 6.88
C PRO A 217 -3.91 12.72 5.46
N VAL A 218 -2.91 12.02 4.93
CA VAL A 218 -2.40 12.15 3.57
C VAL A 218 -2.22 10.76 2.98
N ALA A 219 -2.28 10.64 1.67
CA ALA A 219 -2.05 9.40 0.94
C ALA A 219 -0.76 9.48 0.10
N ASP A 220 0.23 10.21 0.58
CA ASP A 220 1.52 10.36 -0.11
C ASP A 220 2.36 9.06 -0.04
N PRO A 221 3.41 8.93 -0.88
CA PRO A 221 4.19 7.71 -0.94
C PRO A 221 4.85 7.28 0.36
N ASP A 222 5.28 8.22 1.19
CA ASP A 222 5.92 7.91 2.47
C ASP A 222 4.90 7.35 3.46
N MET A 223 3.69 7.93 3.49
CA MET A 223 2.59 7.42 4.31
C MET A 223 2.16 6.02 3.87
N VAL A 224 2.07 5.77 2.57
CA VAL A 224 1.74 4.44 2.03
C VAL A 224 2.82 3.42 2.42
N LYS A 225 4.10 3.78 2.24
CA LYS A 225 5.24 2.93 2.65
C LYS A 225 5.18 2.62 4.15
N HIS A 226 4.96 3.64 4.98
CA HIS A 226 4.86 3.50 6.42
C HIS A 226 3.68 2.61 6.84
N ALA A 227 2.50 2.81 6.25
CA ALA A 227 1.32 2.01 6.52
C ALA A 227 1.55 0.52 6.20
N LEU A 228 2.15 0.21 5.04
CA LEU A 228 2.49 -1.16 4.66
C LEU A 228 3.49 -1.80 5.64
N GLN A 229 4.49 -1.04 6.11
CA GLN A 229 5.45 -1.53 7.11
C GLN A 229 4.77 -1.85 8.45
N MET A 230 3.85 -1.00 8.91
CA MET A 230 3.12 -1.24 10.16
C MET A 230 2.15 -2.44 10.08
N MET A 231 1.70 -2.79 8.87
CA MET A 231 0.84 -3.96 8.63
C MET A 231 1.63 -5.26 8.44
N ALA A 232 2.96 -5.19 8.31
CA ALA A 232 3.79 -6.37 8.12
C ALA A 232 3.92 -7.16 9.43
N LYS A 233 3.76 -8.48 9.34
CA LYS A 233 3.98 -9.41 10.44
C LYS A 233 5.48 -9.59 10.68
N PRO A 234 6.01 -9.31 11.88
CA PRO A 234 7.42 -9.52 12.18
C PRO A 234 7.85 -10.97 11.96
N MET A 235 9.06 -11.17 11.42
CA MET A 235 9.67 -12.48 11.22
C MET A 235 10.91 -12.61 12.12
N PRO A 236 10.74 -12.94 13.43
CA PRO A 236 11.80 -12.85 14.44
C PRO A 236 12.99 -13.77 14.20
N GLN A 237 12.86 -14.77 13.32
CA GLN A 237 13.94 -15.66 12.91
C GLN A 237 14.90 -15.05 11.88
N TYR A 238 14.58 -13.88 11.32
CA TYR A 238 15.39 -13.15 10.36
C TYR A 238 15.83 -11.80 10.90
N LYS A 239 16.95 -11.29 10.39
CA LYS A 239 17.44 -9.95 10.73
C LYS A 239 16.69 -8.88 9.92
N PRO A 240 16.56 -7.64 10.41
CA PRO A 240 15.84 -6.57 9.70
C PRO A 240 16.36 -6.30 8.28
N HIS A 241 17.66 -6.40 8.03
CA HIS A 241 18.20 -6.21 6.66
C HIS A 241 17.81 -7.33 5.68
N GLU A 242 17.32 -8.47 6.17
CA GLU A 242 16.88 -9.59 5.33
C GLU A 242 15.40 -9.46 4.95
N VAL A 243 14.56 -8.96 5.88
CA VAL A 243 13.09 -9.00 5.74
C VAL A 243 12.38 -7.65 5.88
N GLY A 244 13.11 -6.57 6.18
CA GLY A 244 12.52 -5.26 6.43
C GLY A 244 11.61 -5.28 7.65
N ALA A 245 10.41 -4.74 7.49
CA ALA A 245 9.37 -4.78 8.52
C ALA A 245 8.75 -6.18 8.74
N GLY A 246 9.01 -7.13 7.82
CA GLY A 246 8.53 -8.51 7.91
C GLY A 246 7.57 -8.89 6.78
N PHE A 247 6.79 -9.93 7.01
CA PHE A 247 5.90 -10.55 6.03
C PHE A 247 4.59 -9.79 5.89
N LEU A 248 4.30 -9.30 4.68
CA LEU A 248 3.07 -8.61 4.35
C LEU A 248 2.14 -9.53 3.54
N LEU A 249 0.93 -9.72 4.04
CA LEU A 249 -0.12 -10.52 3.42
C LEU A 249 -1.44 -9.72 3.44
N ASP A 250 -2.28 -9.97 2.44
CA ASP A 250 -3.55 -9.26 2.24
C ASP A 250 -4.48 -9.32 3.46
N ILE A 251 -4.60 -10.49 4.09
CA ILE A 251 -5.44 -10.69 5.27
C ILE A 251 -5.04 -9.78 6.44
N GLU A 252 -3.73 -9.56 6.66
CA GLU A 252 -3.25 -8.71 7.75
C GLU A 252 -3.49 -7.23 7.44
N VAL A 253 -3.35 -6.84 6.17
CA VAL A 253 -3.67 -5.50 5.68
C VAL A 253 -5.17 -5.19 5.86
N PHE A 254 -6.07 -6.09 5.45
CA PHE A 254 -7.52 -5.90 5.64
C PHE A 254 -7.94 -5.93 7.12
N LYS A 255 -7.30 -6.79 7.91
CA LYS A 255 -7.54 -6.88 9.35
C LYS A 255 -7.11 -5.60 10.08
N MET A 256 -6.04 -4.95 9.62
CA MET A 256 -5.60 -3.68 10.20
C MET A 256 -6.70 -2.62 10.11
N PHE A 257 -7.30 -2.43 8.93
CA PHE A 257 -8.36 -1.42 8.75
C PHE A 257 -9.68 -1.79 9.43
N SER A 258 -10.07 -3.07 9.46
CA SER A 258 -11.25 -3.52 10.24
C SER A 258 -11.03 -3.46 11.76
N SER A 259 -9.81 -3.18 12.20
CA SER A 259 -9.45 -2.98 13.60
C SER A 259 -8.78 -1.63 13.86
N LEU A 260 -9.03 -0.63 13.01
CA LEU A 260 -8.45 0.71 13.09
C LEU A 260 -9.09 1.52 14.23
N THR A 261 -8.61 1.32 15.45
CA THR A 261 -9.03 2.04 16.65
C THR A 261 -8.44 3.46 16.71
N PRO A 262 -8.96 4.36 17.58
CA PRO A 262 -8.41 5.69 17.80
C PRO A 262 -6.89 5.72 18.03
N SER A 263 -6.34 4.80 18.82
CA SER A 263 -4.90 4.70 19.07
C SER A 263 -4.10 4.37 17.81
N LYS A 264 -4.56 3.42 16.99
CA LYS A 264 -3.93 3.07 15.71
C LYS A 264 -4.05 4.19 14.68
N PHE A 265 -5.21 4.85 14.65
CA PHE A 265 -5.42 6.05 13.83
C PHE A 265 -4.45 7.16 14.23
N ALA A 266 -4.25 7.38 15.53
CA ALA A 266 -3.29 8.35 16.03
C ALA A 266 -1.85 8.00 15.64
N VAL A 267 -1.46 6.73 15.75
CA VAL A 267 -0.12 6.26 15.32
C VAL A 267 0.09 6.49 13.82
N LEU A 268 -0.93 6.26 12.99
CA LEU A 268 -0.85 6.49 11.54
C LEU A 268 -0.75 7.98 11.18
N PHE A 269 -1.61 8.81 11.77
CA PHE A 269 -1.85 10.16 11.25
C PHE A 269 -1.30 11.30 12.12
N CYS A 270 -0.73 10.99 13.28
CA CYS A 270 -0.06 11.97 14.13
C CYS A 270 1.46 11.79 14.03
N GLY A 271 2.19 12.87 13.74
CA GLY A 271 3.63 12.86 13.53
C GLY A 271 4.46 12.66 14.80
N GLY A 272 4.38 11.47 15.39
CA GLY A 272 5.00 11.11 16.66
C GLY A 272 4.06 11.33 17.84
N ILE A 273 3.67 10.23 18.48
CA ILE A 273 2.84 10.24 19.69
C ILE A 273 3.71 9.90 20.90
N SER A 274 3.61 10.70 21.97
CA SER A 274 4.28 10.33 23.22
C SER A 274 3.66 9.06 23.79
N TYR A 275 4.47 8.22 24.44
CA TYR A 275 3.97 6.98 25.04
C TYR A 275 2.82 7.23 26.04
N ALA A 276 2.92 8.30 26.83
CA ALA A 276 1.87 8.68 27.78
C ALA A 276 0.56 9.05 27.06
N ALA A 277 0.61 9.90 26.02
CA ALA A 277 -0.57 10.26 25.25
C ALA A 277 -1.19 9.03 24.56
N PHE A 278 -0.34 8.16 23.99
CA PHE A 278 -0.79 6.91 23.36
C PHE A 278 -1.53 6.01 24.34
N LEU A 279 -0.98 5.80 25.54
CA LEU A 279 -1.63 4.98 26.58
C LEU A 279 -3.00 5.55 26.96
N THR A 280 -3.09 6.85 27.22
CA THR A 280 -4.36 7.48 27.60
C THR A 280 -5.41 7.37 26.49
N ILE A 281 -5.02 7.61 25.24
CA ILE A 281 -5.91 7.45 24.08
C ILE A 281 -6.38 5.99 23.96
N SER A 282 -5.44 5.04 24.08
CA SER A 282 -5.75 3.63 23.90
C SER A 282 -6.65 3.07 25.00
N GLU A 283 -6.44 3.44 26.26
CA GLU A 283 -7.27 2.94 27.37
C GLU A 283 -8.70 3.50 27.32
N LYS A 284 -8.86 4.80 27.03
CA LYS A 284 -10.16 5.47 27.02
C LYS A 284 -10.89 5.24 25.70
N LEU A 285 -10.35 5.80 24.61
CA LEU A 285 -11.10 5.94 23.35
C LEU A 285 -11.24 4.61 22.59
N ASP A 286 -10.24 3.73 22.63
CA ASP A 286 -10.38 2.43 21.95
C ASP A 286 -11.52 1.60 22.57
N SER A 287 -11.71 1.70 23.89
CA SER A 287 -12.78 0.99 24.60
C SER A 287 -14.18 1.56 24.34
N GLU A 288 -14.26 2.89 24.18
CA GLU A 288 -15.52 3.61 23.97
C GLU A 288 -16.01 3.54 22.52
N LEU A 289 -15.09 3.71 21.56
CA LEU A 289 -15.45 3.89 20.14
C LEU A 289 -15.19 2.65 19.28
N GLY A 290 -14.20 1.83 19.63
CA GLY A 290 -13.77 0.71 18.80
C GLY A 290 -13.23 1.15 17.42
N PRO A 291 -13.22 0.23 16.42
CA PRO A 291 -12.70 0.52 15.09
C PRO A 291 -13.53 1.55 14.31
N LEU A 292 -12.84 2.37 13.50
CA LEU A 292 -13.47 3.33 12.57
C LEU A 292 -14.41 2.64 11.58
N TRP A 293 -13.98 1.52 11.00
CA TRP A 293 -14.75 0.77 10.00
C TRP A 293 -15.12 -0.61 10.53
N ASP A 294 -16.36 -1.00 10.26
CA ASP A 294 -16.81 -2.37 10.44
C ASP A 294 -16.34 -3.27 9.29
N GLN A 295 -16.65 -4.56 9.39
CA GLN A 295 -16.30 -5.55 8.36
C GLN A 295 -16.96 -5.25 7.01
N GLN A 296 -18.18 -4.69 7.01
CA GLN A 296 -18.92 -4.41 5.79
C GLN A 296 -18.27 -3.28 5.00
N MET A 297 -17.85 -2.20 5.67
CA MET A 297 -17.12 -1.11 5.04
C MET A 297 -15.79 -1.61 4.47
N VAL A 298 -15.03 -2.42 5.22
CA VAL A 298 -13.78 -3.00 4.71
C VAL A 298 -14.04 -3.87 3.48
N GLU A 299 -15.06 -4.73 3.47
CA GLU A 299 -15.42 -5.52 2.30
C GLU A 299 -15.83 -4.65 1.10
N THR A 300 -16.58 -3.58 1.36
CA THR A 300 -16.95 -2.60 0.34
C THR A 300 -15.70 -1.96 -0.28
N THR A 301 -14.73 -1.54 0.54
CA THR A 301 -13.46 -1.02 0.02
C THR A 301 -12.65 -2.08 -0.72
N ARG A 302 -12.69 -3.36 -0.32
CA ARG A 302 -12.03 -4.45 -1.06
C ARG A 302 -12.63 -4.62 -2.45
N THR A 303 -13.96 -4.64 -2.56
CA THR A 303 -14.67 -4.70 -3.85
C THR A 303 -14.21 -3.60 -4.79
N TYR A 304 -14.24 -2.34 -4.35
CA TYR A 304 -13.94 -1.21 -5.24
C TYR A 304 -12.44 -0.93 -5.42
N PHE A 305 -11.63 -1.12 -4.39
CA PHE A 305 -10.23 -0.65 -4.39
C PHE A 305 -9.20 -1.78 -4.51
N TYR A 306 -9.52 -3.01 -4.13
CA TYR A 306 -8.59 -4.15 -4.23
C TYR A 306 -8.86 -5.00 -5.47
N TYR A 307 -10.14 -5.31 -5.73
CA TYR A 307 -10.57 -6.06 -6.91
C TYR A 307 -10.92 -5.13 -8.08
N GLY A 308 -11.38 -3.91 -7.80
CA GLY A 308 -11.84 -2.94 -8.80
C GLY A 308 -10.77 -2.09 -9.48
N TYR A 309 -9.59 -2.65 -9.79
CA TYR A 309 -8.47 -1.89 -10.36
C TYR A 309 -8.33 -2.08 -11.88
N ARG A 310 -7.73 -1.09 -12.53
CA ARG A 310 -7.32 -1.16 -13.93
C ARG A 310 -5.81 -1.26 -14.03
N VAL A 311 -5.31 -2.00 -15.01
CA VAL A 311 -3.88 -2.04 -15.32
C VAL A 311 -3.60 -1.13 -16.52
N ARG A 312 -2.51 -0.37 -16.47
CA ARG A 312 -2.01 0.43 -17.59
C ARG A 312 -0.52 0.25 -17.75
N VAL A 313 -0.05 0.28 -19.00
CA VAL A 313 1.38 0.42 -19.27
C VAL A 313 1.81 1.82 -18.81
N ALA A 314 2.73 1.86 -17.85
CA ALA A 314 3.31 3.10 -17.36
C ALA A 314 4.29 3.64 -18.40
N LYS A 315 3.98 4.80 -18.98
CA LYS A 315 4.90 5.53 -19.87
C LYS A 315 5.59 6.60 -19.06
N VAL A 316 6.92 6.51 -18.94
CA VAL A 316 7.73 7.60 -18.41
C VAL A 316 7.95 8.58 -19.57
N ILE A 317 7.31 9.75 -19.50
CA ILE A 317 7.49 10.87 -20.44
C ILE A 317 7.89 12.10 -19.65
#